data_AF-A0AAU1XH17-F1
#
_entry.id   AF-A0AAU1XH17-F1
#
_cell.length_a   1.000
_cell.length_b   1.000
_cell.length_c   1.000
_cell.angle_alpha   90.00
_cell.angle_beta   90.00
_cell.angle_gamma   90.00
#
_symmetry.space_group_name_H-M   'P 1'
#
loop_
_entity.id
_entity.type
_entity.pdbx_description
1 polymer ?
#
loop_
_entity_poly.entity_id
_entity_poly.type
_entity_poly.pdbx_seq_one_letter_code
_entity_poly.pdbx_strand_id
1 'polypeptide(L)'
;MLRAYLGQPADDTAERRSRALDAYLRHTWHTRPWAIAEAERQLREYGRNPPGRLRIDLGEFYAVPDVGIPQASIGDWLFVLADHLKQSVEDGEVPPPANPQTHWGGWFSQDIVDEFPDHEAAVADYAATTDPQLVARLVGELIALPLDEGDYALAAAELGMEVNPPEPFSYGAWFRTVATTLTAG
;
A
#
# COMPACT_ATOMS: atom_id res chain seq x y z
N MET A 1 4.27 1.65 -9.87
CA MET A 1 2.80 1.50 -9.82
C MET A 1 2.37 0.04 -9.74
N LEU A 2 2.62 -0.81 -10.74
CA LEU A 2 2.07 -2.19 -10.79
C LEU A 2 2.33 -3.04 -9.53
N ARG A 3 3.40 -2.78 -8.78
CA ARG A 3 3.66 -3.40 -7.48
C ARG A 3 2.55 -3.19 -6.45
N ALA A 4 1.76 -2.13 -6.56
CA ALA A 4 0.58 -1.89 -5.70
C ALA A 4 -0.49 -2.98 -5.86
N TYR A 5 -0.44 -3.76 -6.94
CA TYR A 5 -1.34 -4.88 -7.21
C TYR A 5 -0.80 -6.24 -6.74
N LEU A 6 0.35 -6.28 -6.06
CA LEU A 6 0.88 -7.55 -5.57
C LEU A 6 -0.07 -8.16 -4.53
N GLY A 7 -0.62 -9.34 -4.83
CA GLY A 7 -1.62 -10.01 -3.99
C GLY A 7 -3.00 -9.33 -3.99
N GLN A 8 -3.26 -8.41 -4.91
CA GLN A 8 -4.55 -7.74 -5.08
C GLN A 8 -5.18 -8.13 -6.43
N PRO A 9 -6.52 -8.29 -6.48
CA PRO A 9 -7.21 -8.53 -7.75
C PRO A 9 -7.20 -7.28 -8.66
N ALA A 10 -7.27 -7.49 -9.96
CA ALA A 10 -7.47 -6.44 -10.96
C ALA A 10 -8.94 -6.00 -11.03
N ASP A 11 -9.41 -5.34 -9.98
CA ASP A 11 -10.82 -4.90 -9.84
C ASP A 11 -11.13 -3.57 -10.55
N ASP A 12 -10.16 -2.96 -11.23
CA ASP A 12 -10.34 -1.71 -11.96
C ASP A 12 -11.25 -1.89 -13.18
N THR A 13 -12.30 -1.08 -13.24
CA THR A 13 -13.14 -0.92 -14.43
C THR A 13 -12.97 0.50 -14.99
N ALA A 14 -13.49 0.78 -16.19
CA ALA A 14 -13.44 2.12 -16.75
C ALA A 14 -14.10 3.18 -15.84
N GLU A 15 -15.11 2.77 -15.07
CA GLU A 15 -15.90 3.65 -14.18
C GLU A 15 -15.36 3.70 -12.75
N ARG A 16 -14.60 2.68 -12.32
CA ARG A 16 -14.21 2.52 -10.92
C ARG A 16 -12.75 2.14 -10.76
N ARG A 17 -12.03 2.95 -10.01
CA ARG A 17 -10.68 2.62 -9.53
C ARG A 17 -10.73 1.56 -8.45
N SER A 18 -9.78 0.62 -8.49
CA SER A 18 -9.55 -0.31 -7.41
C SER A 18 -8.88 0.39 -6.23
N ARG A 19 -8.90 -0.28 -5.08
CA ARG A 19 -8.22 0.20 -3.86
C ARG A 19 -6.70 0.27 -4.05
N ALA A 20 -6.14 -0.64 -4.85
CA ALA A 20 -4.71 -0.66 -5.16
C ALA A 20 -4.31 0.61 -5.92
N LEU A 21 -5.12 1.02 -6.91
CA LEU A 21 -4.90 2.26 -7.63
C LEU A 21 -5.05 3.50 -6.75
N ASP A 22 -6.11 3.54 -5.93
CA ASP A 22 -6.35 4.68 -5.04
C ASP A 22 -5.21 4.83 -4.01
N ALA A 23 -4.70 3.73 -3.47
CA ALA A 23 -3.56 3.74 -2.56
C ALA A 23 -2.28 4.26 -3.26
N TYR A 24 -2.00 3.81 -4.48
CA TYR A 24 -0.88 4.32 -5.28
C TYR A 24 -1.00 5.83 -5.53
N LEU A 25 -2.19 6.30 -5.93
CA LEU A 25 -2.43 7.71 -6.22
C LEU A 25 -2.26 8.57 -4.97
N ARG A 26 -2.85 8.20 -3.83
CA ARG A 26 -2.66 8.92 -2.55
C ARG A 26 -1.20 9.07 -2.19
N HIS A 27 -0.44 7.97 -2.20
CA HIS A 27 0.96 8.00 -1.83
C HIS A 27 1.80 8.82 -2.82
N THR A 28 1.56 8.66 -4.11
CA THR A 28 2.41 9.23 -5.17
C THR A 28 2.12 10.71 -5.41
N TRP A 29 0.87 11.16 -5.26
CA TRP A 29 0.51 12.57 -5.41
C TRP A 29 1.26 13.49 -4.45
N HIS A 30 1.40 13.07 -3.20
CA HIS A 30 2.05 13.87 -2.16
C HIS A 30 3.57 13.78 -2.20
N THR A 31 4.13 12.68 -2.71
CA THR A 31 5.58 12.45 -2.70
C THR A 31 6.25 12.76 -4.04
N ARG A 32 5.63 12.37 -5.16
CA ARG A 32 6.22 12.41 -6.51
C ARG A 32 5.13 12.53 -7.59
N PRO A 33 4.40 13.65 -7.70
CA PRO A 33 3.27 13.77 -8.64
C PRO A 33 3.65 13.54 -10.12
N TRP A 34 4.88 13.87 -10.52
CA TRP A 34 5.39 13.57 -11.87
C TRP A 34 5.47 12.07 -12.19
N ALA A 35 5.61 11.22 -11.17
CA ALA A 35 5.67 9.77 -11.34
C ALA A 35 4.32 9.16 -11.73
N ILE A 36 3.22 9.90 -11.56
CA ILE A 36 1.88 9.48 -12.01
C ILE A 36 1.80 9.54 -13.54
N ALA A 37 2.23 10.65 -14.13
CA ALA A 37 2.30 10.81 -15.58
C ALA A 37 3.29 9.82 -16.22
N GLU A 38 4.42 9.56 -15.57
CA GLU A 38 5.38 8.56 -16.06
C GLU A 38 4.83 7.13 -15.98
N ALA A 39 4.10 6.80 -14.90
CA ALA A 39 3.43 5.50 -14.79
C ALA A 39 2.36 5.33 -15.88
N GLU A 40 1.57 6.37 -16.17
CA GLU A 40 0.59 6.37 -17.27
C GLU A 40 1.25 6.03 -18.61
N ARG A 41 2.34 6.72 -18.95
CA ARG A 41 3.10 6.50 -20.18
C ARG A 41 3.63 5.07 -20.28
N GLN A 42 4.20 4.55 -19.19
CA GLN A 42 4.75 3.21 -19.12
C GLN A 42 3.69 2.12 -19.33
N LEU A 43 2.48 2.29 -18.76
CA LEU A 43 1.39 1.34 -18.95
C LEU A 43 0.91 1.29 -20.40
N ARG A 44 0.78 2.45 -21.06
CA ARG A 44 0.40 2.49 -22.48
C ARG A 44 1.47 1.87 -23.36
N GLU A 45 2.74 2.11 -23.05
CA GLU A 45 3.86 1.51 -23.78
C GLU A 45 3.86 -0.01 -23.63
N TYR A 46 3.67 -0.52 -22.41
CA TYR A 46 3.57 -1.95 -22.12
C TYR A 46 2.36 -2.58 -22.80
N GLY A 47 1.18 -1.96 -22.71
CA GLY A 47 -0.06 -2.47 -23.31
C GLY A 47 0.00 -2.54 -24.84
N ARG A 48 0.66 -1.58 -25.49
CA ARG A 48 0.85 -1.59 -26.96
C ARG A 48 1.93 -2.59 -27.40
N ASN A 49 3.03 -2.66 -26.66
CA ASN A 49 4.20 -3.45 -27.00
C ASN A 49 4.62 -4.33 -25.82
N PRO A 50 3.86 -5.40 -25.51
CA PRO A 50 4.18 -6.25 -24.37
C PRO A 50 5.56 -6.90 -24.60
N PRO A 51 6.47 -6.83 -23.61
CA PRO A 51 7.79 -7.44 -23.74
C PRO A 51 7.64 -8.96 -23.88
N GLY A 52 8.42 -9.56 -24.78
CA GLY A 52 8.50 -11.02 -24.88
C GLY A 52 9.05 -11.62 -23.59
N ARG A 53 8.63 -12.85 -23.25
CA ARG A 53 9.02 -13.58 -22.02
C ARG A 53 10.51 -13.48 -21.68
N LEU A 54 11.39 -13.65 -22.66
CA LEU A 54 12.84 -13.56 -22.48
C LEU A 54 13.30 -12.21 -21.89
N ARG A 55 12.70 -11.08 -22.29
CA ARG A 55 13.08 -9.75 -21.78
C ARG A 55 12.58 -9.52 -20.36
N ILE A 56 11.48 -10.17 -19.97
CA ILE A 56 10.98 -10.17 -18.60
C ILE A 56 11.93 -10.99 -17.71
N ASP A 57 12.34 -12.17 -18.16
CA ASP A 57 13.26 -13.06 -17.42
C ASP A 57 14.65 -12.43 -17.22
N LEU A 58 15.07 -11.57 -18.16
CA LEU A 58 16.31 -10.78 -18.06
C LEU A 58 16.20 -9.57 -17.12
N GLY A 59 15.03 -9.31 -16.54
CA GLY A 59 14.79 -8.18 -15.63
C GLY A 59 14.79 -6.80 -16.31
N GLU A 60 14.75 -6.75 -17.65
CA GLU A 60 14.68 -5.49 -18.41
C GLU A 60 13.32 -4.79 -18.24
N PHE A 61 12.27 -5.57 -17.92
CA PHE A 61 10.91 -5.08 -17.70
C PHE A 61 10.34 -5.67 -16.43
N TYR A 62 9.56 -4.87 -15.71
CA TYR A 62 8.78 -5.37 -14.58
C TYR A 62 7.73 -6.38 -15.07
N ALA A 63 7.70 -7.55 -14.43
CA ALA A 63 6.62 -8.51 -14.61
C ALA A 63 5.31 -7.91 -14.07
N VAL A 64 4.21 -8.14 -14.81
CA VAL A 64 2.87 -7.86 -14.28
C VAL A 64 2.62 -8.87 -13.15
N PRO A 65 2.24 -8.44 -11.94
CA PRO A 65 1.93 -9.36 -10.85
C PRO A 65 0.72 -10.25 -11.24
N ASP A 66 0.60 -11.41 -10.60
CA ASP A 66 -0.61 -12.22 -10.74
C ASP A 66 -1.77 -11.50 -10.04
N VAL A 67 -2.73 -11.06 -10.85
CA VAL A 67 -3.91 -10.29 -10.44
C VAL A 67 -5.22 -11.04 -10.70
N GLY A 68 -5.13 -12.35 -10.99
CA GLY A 68 -6.30 -13.23 -11.14
C GLY A 68 -7.08 -13.10 -12.46
N ILE A 69 -6.56 -12.39 -13.47
CA ILE A 69 -7.19 -12.26 -14.79
C ILE A 69 -6.41 -13.04 -15.87
N PRO A 70 -7.08 -13.51 -16.94
CA PRO A 70 -6.40 -14.18 -18.05
C PRO A 70 -5.35 -13.28 -18.71
N GLN A 71 -4.24 -13.88 -19.17
CA GLN A 71 -3.16 -13.15 -19.86
C GLN A 71 -3.65 -12.28 -21.03
N ALA A 72 -4.67 -12.75 -21.75
CA ALA A 72 -5.27 -12.02 -22.87
C ALA A 72 -5.96 -10.72 -22.44
N SER A 73 -6.41 -10.61 -21.18
CA SER A 73 -7.12 -9.45 -20.63
C SER A 73 -6.18 -8.43 -19.97
N ILE A 74 -4.91 -8.77 -19.77
CA ILE A 74 -3.93 -7.88 -19.12
C ILE A 74 -3.73 -6.60 -19.93
N GLY A 75 -3.66 -6.68 -21.27
CA GLY A 75 -3.48 -5.50 -22.12
C GLY A 75 -4.58 -4.46 -21.93
N ASP A 76 -5.84 -4.91 -21.98
CA ASP A 76 -7.01 -4.04 -21.79
C ASP A 76 -7.04 -3.44 -20.39
N TRP A 77 -6.74 -4.22 -19.36
CA TRP A 77 -6.65 -3.74 -17.98
C TRP A 77 -5.56 -2.67 -17.81
N LEU A 78 -4.39 -2.83 -18.43
CA LEU A 78 -3.34 -1.80 -18.40
C LEU A 78 -3.79 -0.47 -19.01
N PHE A 79 -4.64 -0.50 -20.05
CA PHE A 79 -5.23 0.71 -20.61
C PHE A 79 -6.23 1.37 -19.67
N VAL A 80 -7.08 0.59 -19.00
CA VAL A 80 -7.99 1.10 -17.95
C VAL A 80 -7.21 1.83 -16.86
N LEU A 81 -6.12 1.23 -16.38
CA LEU A 81 -5.24 1.88 -15.40
C LEU A 81 -4.63 3.18 -15.94
N ALA A 82 -4.14 3.18 -17.18
CA ALA A 82 -3.57 4.36 -17.79
C ALA A 82 -4.59 5.51 -17.93
N ASP A 83 -5.83 5.20 -18.24
CA ASP A 83 -6.91 6.19 -18.36
C ASP A 83 -7.23 6.82 -16.99
N HIS A 84 -7.28 6.02 -15.92
CA HIS A 84 -7.45 6.54 -14.55
C HIS A 84 -6.30 7.45 -14.11
N LEU A 85 -5.05 7.06 -14.40
CA LEU A 85 -3.89 7.89 -14.07
C LEU A 85 -3.91 9.22 -14.83
N LYS A 86 -4.28 9.18 -16.12
CA LYS A 86 -4.44 10.38 -16.94
C LYS A 86 -5.52 11.30 -16.36
N GLN A 87 -6.70 10.76 -16.05
CA GLN A 87 -7.80 11.52 -15.47
C GLN A 87 -7.39 12.19 -14.15
N SER A 88 -6.72 11.45 -13.27
CA SER A 88 -6.24 11.99 -12.00
C SER A 88 -5.28 13.17 -12.19
N VAL A 89 -4.36 13.09 -13.16
CA VAL A 89 -3.42 14.19 -13.49
C VAL A 89 -4.15 15.39 -14.11
N GLU A 90 -5.08 15.17 -15.04
CA GLU A 90 -5.81 16.23 -15.74
C GLU A 90 -6.77 16.98 -14.81
N ASP A 91 -7.48 16.27 -13.94
CA ASP A 91 -8.45 16.85 -13.02
C ASP A 91 -7.83 17.31 -11.68
N GLY A 92 -6.59 16.89 -11.41
CA GLY A 92 -5.97 17.06 -10.09
C GLY A 92 -6.68 16.25 -8.99
N GLU A 93 -7.34 15.15 -9.36
CA GLU A 93 -8.11 14.33 -8.44
C GLU A 93 -7.18 13.44 -7.61
N VAL A 94 -7.16 13.65 -6.29
CA VAL A 94 -6.49 12.79 -5.32
C VAL A 94 -7.56 12.02 -4.55
N PRO A 95 -7.49 10.67 -4.48
CA PRO A 95 -8.44 9.91 -3.69
C PRO A 95 -8.41 10.34 -2.21
N PRO A 96 -9.57 10.41 -1.53
CA PRO A 96 -9.63 10.82 -0.12
C PRO A 96 -8.85 9.82 0.76
N PRO A 97 -8.33 10.24 1.93
CA PRO A 97 -7.68 9.33 2.88
C PRO A 97 -8.56 8.10 3.16
N ALA A 98 -7.95 6.93 3.26
CA ALA A 98 -8.65 5.71 3.68
C ALA A 98 -7.74 4.85 4.55
N ASN A 99 -8.38 4.02 5.37
CA ASN A 99 -7.72 3.21 6.37
C ASN A 99 -6.83 2.14 5.73
N PRO A 100 -5.64 1.89 6.27
CA PRO A 100 -4.77 0.84 5.76
C PRO A 100 -5.39 -0.54 5.97
N GLN A 101 -5.19 -1.43 5.00
CA GLN A 101 -5.52 -2.86 5.13
C GLN A 101 -4.23 -3.68 5.03
N THR A 102 -3.25 -3.35 5.87
CA THR A 102 -2.11 -4.25 6.09
C THR A 102 -2.54 -5.34 7.08
N HIS A 103 -1.92 -6.51 7.04
CA HIS A 103 -2.15 -7.59 8.02
C HIS A 103 -1.64 -7.23 9.43
N TRP A 104 -1.26 -5.96 9.66
CA TRP A 104 -0.77 -5.42 10.92
C TRP A 104 -1.65 -5.80 12.12
N GLY A 105 -2.99 -5.78 11.94
CA GLY A 105 -3.92 -6.21 12.98
C GLY A 105 -3.71 -7.64 13.49
N GLY A 106 -3.17 -8.54 12.66
CA GLY A 106 -2.85 -9.91 13.07
C GLY A 106 -1.78 -10.00 14.16
N TRP A 107 -0.77 -9.13 14.14
CA TRP A 107 0.29 -9.06 15.16
C TRP A 107 -0.17 -8.41 16.46
N PHE A 108 -1.32 -7.72 16.45
CA PHE A 108 -1.91 -7.04 17.60
C PHE A 108 -3.33 -7.52 17.88
N SER A 109 -3.56 -8.82 17.67
CA SER A 109 -4.79 -9.51 18.04
C SER A 109 -4.87 -9.73 19.57
N GLN A 110 -6.02 -10.16 20.08
CA GLN A 110 -6.18 -10.49 21.51
C GLN A 110 -5.21 -11.58 22.00
N ASP A 111 -4.69 -12.41 21.09
CA ASP A 111 -3.80 -13.53 21.40
C ASP A 111 -2.31 -13.11 21.40
N ILE A 112 -2.00 -11.80 21.29
CA ILE A 112 -0.61 -11.29 21.26
C ILE A 112 0.26 -11.81 22.40
N VAL A 113 -0.30 -11.99 23.61
CA VAL A 113 0.45 -12.47 24.79
C VAL A 113 0.83 -13.95 24.72
N ASP A 114 0.14 -14.72 23.88
CA ASP A 114 0.43 -16.14 23.65
C ASP A 114 1.45 -16.32 22.50
N GLU A 115 1.51 -15.36 21.56
CA GLU A 115 2.39 -15.40 20.40
C GLU A 115 3.70 -14.64 20.61
N PHE A 116 3.67 -13.53 21.37
CA PHE A 116 4.79 -12.62 21.55
C PHE A 116 4.99 -12.26 23.04
N PRO A 117 6.25 -12.10 23.48
CA PRO A 117 6.53 -11.70 24.85
C PRO A 117 6.10 -10.25 25.16
N ASP A 118 6.08 -9.37 24.17
CA ASP A 118 5.63 -7.98 24.28
C ASP A 118 5.30 -7.38 22.89
N HIS A 119 4.79 -6.13 22.91
CA HIS A 119 4.46 -5.38 21.70
C HIS A 119 5.70 -5.07 20.84
N GLU A 120 6.88 -4.91 21.43
CA GLU A 120 8.10 -4.62 20.67
C GLU A 120 8.55 -5.84 19.87
N ALA A 121 8.43 -7.04 20.45
CA ALA A 121 8.69 -8.31 19.77
C ALA A 121 7.73 -8.53 18.59
N ALA A 122 6.45 -8.17 18.74
CA ALA A 122 5.49 -8.21 17.64
C ALA A 122 5.85 -7.23 16.51
N VAL A 123 6.26 -5.99 16.83
CA VAL A 123 6.75 -5.01 15.84
C VAL A 123 8.00 -5.52 15.12
N ALA A 124 8.94 -6.09 15.87
CA ALA A 124 10.20 -6.60 15.33
C ALA A 124 9.98 -7.81 14.40
N ASP A 125 9.09 -8.74 14.79
CA ASP A 125 8.70 -9.87 13.95
C ASP A 125 8.02 -9.39 12.67
N TYR A 126 7.03 -8.48 12.78
CA TYR A 126 6.39 -7.86 11.62
C TYR A 126 7.42 -7.23 10.66
N ALA A 127 8.38 -6.47 11.17
CA ALA A 127 9.43 -5.86 10.35
C ALA A 127 10.33 -6.90 9.66
N ALA A 128 10.60 -8.02 10.31
CA ALA A 128 11.47 -9.08 9.81
C ALA A 128 10.79 -9.99 8.78
N THR A 129 9.49 -10.23 8.91
CA THR A 129 8.73 -11.19 8.09
C THR A 129 7.91 -10.53 6.99
N THR A 130 7.71 -9.21 7.04
CA THR A 130 6.89 -8.46 6.09
C THR A 130 7.75 -7.80 5.01
N ASP A 131 7.21 -7.70 3.79
CA ASP A 131 7.90 -7.00 2.69
C ASP A 131 8.27 -5.55 3.10
N PRO A 132 9.53 -5.11 2.90
CA PRO A 132 9.97 -3.78 3.30
C PRO A 132 9.14 -2.62 2.73
N GLN A 133 8.46 -2.80 1.60
CA GLN A 133 7.57 -1.78 1.03
C GLN A 133 6.26 -1.66 1.79
N LEU A 134 5.75 -2.76 2.35
CA LEU A 134 4.57 -2.74 3.23
C LEU A 134 4.92 -2.11 4.59
N VAL A 135 6.14 -2.35 5.08
CA VAL A 135 6.68 -1.67 6.27
C VAL A 135 6.78 -0.16 6.01
N ALA A 136 7.41 0.26 4.92
CA ALA A 136 7.54 1.68 4.56
C ALA A 136 6.18 2.36 4.34
N ARG A 137 5.20 1.62 3.80
CA ARG A 137 3.83 2.12 3.65
C ARG A 137 3.15 2.35 4.99
N LEU A 138 3.20 1.37 5.90
CA LEU A 138 2.67 1.50 7.25
C LEU A 138 3.29 2.70 7.98
N VAL A 139 4.61 2.85 7.89
CA VAL A 139 5.33 4.02 8.47
C VAL A 139 4.78 5.33 7.90
N GLY A 140 4.65 5.43 6.58
CA GLY A 140 4.09 6.61 5.92
C GLY A 140 2.66 6.90 6.37
N GLU A 141 1.85 5.86 6.56
CA GLU A 141 0.47 5.97 7.02
C GLU A 141 0.40 6.44 8.48
N LEU A 142 1.20 5.87 9.39
CA LEU A 142 1.23 6.28 10.80
C LEU A 142 1.69 7.73 11.00
N ILE A 143 2.67 8.21 10.22
CA ILE A 143 3.19 9.58 10.32
C ILE A 143 2.25 10.61 9.68
N ALA A 144 1.41 10.19 8.73
CA ALA A 144 0.51 11.07 7.98
C ALA A 144 -0.83 11.35 8.68
N LEU A 145 -1.08 10.83 9.88
CA LEU A 145 -2.34 11.02 10.62
C LEU A 145 -2.35 12.34 11.42
N PRO A 146 -3.04 13.41 11.00
CA PRO A 146 -3.20 14.63 11.79
C PRO A 146 -4.36 14.47 12.79
N LEU A 147 -4.31 13.42 13.61
CA LEU A 147 -5.42 12.98 14.45
C LEU A 147 -5.28 13.49 15.89
N ASP A 148 -6.41 13.68 16.56
CA ASP A 148 -6.45 13.80 18.02
C ASP A 148 -6.39 12.41 18.69
N GLU A 149 -6.25 12.35 20.01
CA GLU A 149 -6.04 11.07 20.72
C GLU A 149 -7.26 10.12 20.63
N GLY A 150 -8.47 10.65 20.50
CA GLY A 150 -9.67 9.83 20.30
C GLY A 150 -9.70 9.22 18.90
N ASP A 151 -9.29 9.99 17.91
CA ASP A 151 -9.16 9.55 16.53
C ASP A 151 -8.03 8.52 16.34
N TYR A 152 -6.97 8.57 17.14
CA TYR A 152 -5.90 7.55 17.11
C TYR A 152 -6.38 6.16 17.57
N ALA A 153 -7.28 6.09 18.56
CA ALA A 153 -7.85 4.82 19.00
C ALA A 153 -8.77 4.21 17.92
N LEU A 154 -9.52 5.06 17.21
CA LEU A 154 -10.32 4.62 16.07
C LEU A 154 -9.43 4.13 14.93
N ALA A 155 -8.38 4.88 14.59
CA ALA A 155 -7.41 4.49 13.57
C ALA A 155 -6.71 3.16 13.92
N ALA A 156 -6.44 2.89 15.21
CA ALA A 156 -5.89 1.62 15.66
C ALA A 156 -6.84 0.44 15.42
N ALA A 157 -8.13 0.59 15.74
CA ALA A 157 -9.13 -0.41 15.44
C ALA A 157 -9.29 -0.64 13.92
N GLU A 158 -9.19 0.42 13.13
CA GLU A 158 -9.26 0.34 11.66
C GLU A 158 -8.01 -0.30 11.03
N LEU A 159 -6.85 -0.18 11.69
CA LEU A 159 -5.62 -0.94 11.39
C LEU A 159 -5.70 -2.41 11.83
N GLY A 160 -6.81 -2.81 12.45
CA GLY A 160 -7.07 -4.15 12.94
C GLY A 160 -6.43 -4.46 14.30
N MET A 161 -5.96 -3.46 15.05
CA MET A 161 -5.47 -3.70 16.41
C MET A 161 -6.64 -3.99 17.35
N GLU A 162 -6.55 -5.09 18.08
CA GLU A 162 -7.54 -5.49 19.09
C GLU A 162 -7.05 -5.27 20.52
N VAL A 163 -5.80 -4.83 20.68
CA VAL A 163 -5.16 -4.54 21.97
C VAL A 163 -4.77 -3.08 22.09
N ASN A 164 -4.76 -2.59 23.34
CA ASN A 164 -4.27 -1.25 23.65
C ASN A 164 -2.75 -1.18 23.48
N PRO A 165 -2.20 0.02 23.19
CA PRO A 165 -0.75 0.24 23.22
C PRO A 165 -0.16 -0.14 24.58
N PRO A 166 1.12 -0.53 24.63
CA PRO A 166 1.78 -0.87 25.88
C PRO A 166 1.86 0.36 26.80
N GLU A 167 1.59 0.17 28.09
CA GLU A 167 1.80 1.24 29.07
C GLU A 167 3.28 1.68 29.09
N PRO A 168 3.60 2.99 29.19
CA PRO A 168 2.70 4.11 29.48
C PRO A 168 2.24 4.88 28.23
N PHE A 169 2.29 4.29 27.04
CA PHE A 169 2.03 5.03 25.80
C PHE A 169 0.54 5.28 25.56
N SER A 170 0.23 6.49 25.11
CA SER A 170 -1.03 6.76 24.39
C SER A 170 -0.95 6.19 22.97
N TYR A 171 -2.07 6.06 22.25
CA TYR A 171 -2.07 5.52 20.87
C TYR A 171 -1.22 6.38 19.94
N GLY A 172 -1.38 7.70 20.01
CA GLY A 172 -0.58 8.62 19.20
C GLY A 172 0.91 8.56 19.54
N ALA A 173 1.26 8.40 20.82
CA ALA A 173 2.65 8.25 21.24
C ALA A 173 3.24 6.91 20.77
N TRP A 174 2.46 5.83 20.86
CA TRP A 174 2.85 4.51 20.40
C TRP A 174 3.10 4.45 18.90
N PHE A 175 2.20 4.99 18.07
CA PHE A 175 2.37 5.02 16.61
C PHE A 175 3.60 5.79 16.17
N ARG A 176 3.95 6.89 16.84
CA ARG A 176 5.20 7.63 16.55
C ARG A 176 6.43 6.82 16.92
N THR A 177 6.39 6.12 18.05
CA THR A 177 7.47 5.21 18.47
C THR A 177 7.65 4.09 17.44
N VAL A 178 6.57 3.40 17.07
CA VAL A 178 6.58 2.33 16.05
C VAL A 178 7.13 2.84 14.72
N ALA A 179 6.63 3.96 14.22
CA ALA A 179 7.09 4.53 12.96
C ALA A 179 8.59 4.87 12.99
N THR A 180 9.08 5.36 14.13
CA THR A 180 10.50 5.66 14.33
C THR A 180 11.35 4.39 14.33
N THR A 181 10.92 3.34 15.05
CA THR A 181 11.61 2.04 15.10
C THR A 181 11.69 1.39 13.72
N LEU A 182 10.58 1.37 12.98
CA LEU A 182 10.50 0.79 11.63
C LEU A 182 11.27 1.59 10.57
N THR A 183 11.55 2.87 10.82
CA THR A 183 12.38 3.70 9.93
C THR A 183 13.88 3.53 10.22
N ALA A 184 14.23 3.13 11.45
CA ALA A 184 15.61 3.00 11.91
C ALA A 184 16.22 1.60 11.67
N GLY A 185 15.38 0.58 11.47
CA GLY A 185 15.78 -0.78 11.08
C GLY A 185 16.04 -0.92 9.59
#